data_AF-A0A2M7U5F0-F1
#
_entry.id   AF-A0A2M7U5F0-F1
#
_cell.length_a   1.000
_cell.length_b   1.000
_cell.length_c   1.000
_cell.angle_alpha   90.00
_cell.angle_beta   90.00
_cell.angle_gamma   90.00
#
_symmetry.space_group_name_H-M   'P 1'
#
loop_
_entity.id
_entity.type
_entity.pdbx_description
1 polymer ?
#
loop_
_entity_poly.entity_id
_entity_poly.type
_entity_poly.pdbx_seq_one_letter_code
_entity_poly.pdbx_strand_id
1 'polypeptide(L)'
;MNKFNDSAIQILKETDKPLHYKEITRLAIDKGILQTMGATPWATMNAQLSMDIINNGERSIFYRAQPGFFGLKTQGIIKHVKVSAKTKIIKHKVTDSLNTKQKGDIAEARVAELLTLYGVEGLSCYRPISDDEGIDIIAKRREKLEVAYIQVKSSFGYKDRGFVSTVREKQIKNKERMILVFVYFDLSEGDLFDQIFCIPAPDFLRLTANEDKKPGERVFTVGLRNPDKSKYSEFMIEKRELANRIIEIMDKL
;
A
#
# COMPACT_ATOMS: atom_id res chain seq x y z
N MET A 1 47.78 7.28 17.90
CA MET A 1 46.88 6.71 16.86
C MET A 1 47.38 5.32 16.49
N ASN A 2 46.48 4.42 16.10
CA ASN A 2 46.84 3.06 15.69
C ASN A 2 46.79 2.92 14.16
N LYS A 3 47.43 1.87 13.63
CA LYS A 3 47.54 1.61 12.19
C LYS A 3 46.18 1.56 11.46
N PHE A 4 45.11 1.12 12.13
CA PHE A 4 43.76 1.10 11.56
C PHE A 4 43.18 2.50 11.40
N ASN A 5 43.33 3.36 12.43
CA ASN A 5 42.88 4.75 12.36
C ASN A 5 43.67 5.52 11.30
N ASP A 6 44.99 5.35 11.21
CA ASP A 6 45.82 6.02 10.20
C ASP A 6 45.42 5.61 8.78
N SER A 7 45.20 4.31 8.57
CA SER A 7 44.71 3.78 7.28
C SER A 7 43.32 4.33 6.94
N ALA A 8 42.42 4.40 7.91
CA ALA A 8 41.09 4.94 7.70
C ALA A 8 41.11 6.43 7.35
N ILE A 9 41.99 7.22 7.96
CA ILE A 9 42.17 8.64 7.62
C ILE A 9 42.57 8.78 6.16
N GLN A 10 43.55 8.00 5.70
CA GLN A 10 44.01 8.09 4.32
C GLN A 10 42.89 7.75 3.32
N ILE A 11 42.18 6.64 3.54
CA ILE A 11 41.07 6.23 2.67
C ILE A 11 39.92 7.25 2.68
N LEU A 12 39.56 7.78 3.85
CA LEU A 12 38.46 8.74 3.96
C LEU A 12 38.84 10.14 3.43
N LYS A 13 40.12 10.52 3.48
CA LYS A 13 40.62 11.74 2.82
C LYS A 13 40.55 11.63 1.30
N GLU A 14 40.93 10.48 0.75
CA GLU A 14 40.95 10.27 -0.70
C GLU A 14 39.55 10.19 -1.32
N THR A 15 38.57 9.70 -0.56
CA THR A 15 37.21 9.48 -1.07
C THR A 15 36.24 10.63 -0.76
N ASP A 16 36.63 11.53 0.14
CA ASP A 16 35.87 12.72 0.58
C ASP A 16 34.38 12.44 0.93
N LYS A 17 34.09 11.22 1.38
CA LYS A 17 32.74 10.79 1.76
C LYS A 17 32.76 9.71 2.84
N PRO A 18 31.69 9.57 3.65
CA PRO A 18 31.60 8.48 4.60
C PRO A 18 31.56 7.11 3.91
N LEU A 19 32.32 6.16 4.43
CA LEU A 19 32.36 4.78 3.92
C LEU A 19 32.02 3.77 5.01
N HIS A 20 31.48 2.63 4.59
CA HIS A 20 31.25 1.51 5.49
C HIS A 20 32.60 0.92 5.93
N TYR A 21 32.76 0.54 7.21
CA TYR A 21 34.05 0.06 7.74
C TYR A 21 34.63 -1.13 6.96
N LYS A 22 33.79 -1.99 6.36
CA LYS A 22 34.22 -3.09 5.48
C LYS A 22 34.91 -2.55 4.23
N GLU A 23 34.35 -1.52 3.60
CA GLU A 23 34.92 -0.87 2.41
C GLU A 23 36.21 -0.12 2.76
N ILE A 24 36.25 0.58 3.91
CA ILE A 24 37.48 1.24 4.38
C ILE A 24 38.60 0.20 4.54
N THR A 25 38.28 -0.94 5.15
CA THR A 25 39.25 -2.03 5.36
C THR A 25 39.71 -2.63 4.05
N ARG A 26 38.78 -2.93 3.13
CA ARG A 26 39.08 -3.49 1.81
C ARG A 26 40.00 -2.56 1.02
N LEU A 27 39.65 -1.28 0.90
CA LEU A 27 40.45 -0.29 0.17
C LEU A 27 41.83 -0.09 0.80
N ALA A 28 41.92 -0.12 2.13
CA ALA A 28 43.21 -0.01 2.82
C ALA A 28 44.13 -1.21 2.56
N ILE A 29 43.57 -2.42 2.46
CA ILE A 29 44.32 -3.64 2.11
C ILE A 29 44.71 -3.61 0.62
N ASP A 30 43.76 -3.31 -0.27
CA ASP A 30 43.97 -3.28 -1.73
C ASP A 30 45.08 -2.28 -2.12
N LYS A 31 45.19 -1.17 -1.39
CA LYS A 31 46.24 -0.15 -1.60
C LYS A 31 47.54 -0.45 -0.85
N GLY A 32 47.63 -1.56 -0.11
CA GLY A 32 48.80 -1.93 0.69
C GLY A 32 49.05 -1.03 1.91
N ILE A 33 48.12 -0.13 2.25
CA ILE A 33 48.20 0.79 3.38
C ILE A 33 48.04 0.03 4.70
N LEU A 34 47.10 -0.92 4.72
CA LEU A 34 46.83 -1.78 5.86
C LEU A 34 47.23 -3.22 5.55
N GLN A 35 48.24 -3.71 6.24
CA GLN A 35 48.61 -5.12 6.25
C GLN A 35 48.19 -5.76 7.58
N THR A 36 47.54 -6.92 7.49
CA THR A 36 46.95 -7.63 8.63
C THR A 36 46.99 -9.14 8.39
N MET A 37 47.36 -9.90 9.41
CA MET A 37 47.30 -11.37 9.42
C MET A 37 46.01 -11.91 10.05
N GLY A 38 45.16 -11.04 10.60
CA GLY A 38 43.92 -11.42 11.27
C GLY A 38 42.83 -11.84 10.30
N ALA A 39 41.97 -12.77 10.71
CA ALA A 39 40.88 -13.30 9.88
C ALA A 39 39.76 -12.28 9.62
N THR A 40 39.58 -11.29 10.49
CA THR A 40 38.45 -10.34 10.46
C THR A 40 38.89 -8.87 10.66
N PRO A 41 39.78 -8.33 9.80
CA PRO A 41 40.32 -6.97 9.98
C PRO A 41 39.27 -5.87 9.96
N TRP A 42 38.12 -6.11 9.30
CA TRP A 42 37.00 -5.17 9.29
C TRP A 42 36.35 -5.00 10.66
N ALA A 43 36.32 -6.06 11.48
CA ALA A 43 35.74 -6.00 12.81
C ALA A 43 36.63 -5.13 13.71
N THR A 44 37.95 -5.30 13.59
CA THR A 44 38.95 -4.43 14.24
C THR A 44 38.81 -2.99 13.78
N MET A 45 38.68 -2.73 12.48
CA MET A 45 38.46 -1.39 11.94
C MET A 45 37.24 -0.71 12.56
N ASN A 46 36.09 -1.40 12.59
CA ASN A 46 34.86 -0.87 13.18
C ASN A 46 35.02 -0.55 14.68
N ALA A 47 35.68 -1.44 15.43
CA ALA A 47 35.92 -1.26 16.85
C ALA A 47 36.85 -0.06 17.12
N GLN A 48 37.96 0.06 16.38
CA GLN A 48 38.92 1.16 16.56
C GLN A 48 38.31 2.52 16.25
N LEU A 49 37.55 2.64 15.14
CA LEU A 49 36.88 3.89 14.78
C LEU A 49 35.77 4.25 15.78
N SER A 50 35.02 3.25 16.27
CA SER A 50 33.98 3.49 17.28
C SER A 50 34.58 3.93 18.62
N MET A 51 35.66 3.27 19.06
CA MET A 51 36.35 3.63 20.31
C MET A 51 37.00 5.01 20.24
N ASP A 52 37.56 5.40 19.09
CA ASP A 52 38.10 6.74 18.91
C ASP A 52 37.01 7.81 19.09
N ILE A 53 35.84 7.60 18.47
CA ILE A 53 34.70 8.52 18.61
C ILE A 53 34.19 8.57 20.05
N ILE A 54 34.11 7.43 20.74
CA ILE A 54 33.64 7.37 22.13
C ILE A 54 34.62 8.07 23.07
N ASN A 55 35.92 7.79 22.93
CA ASN A 55 36.95 8.31 23.83
C ASN A 55 37.24 9.80 23.60
N ASN A 56 37.19 10.26 22.34
CA ASN A 56 37.59 11.62 21.98
C ASN A 56 36.38 12.55 21.70
N GLY A 57 35.17 12.02 21.54
CA GLY A 57 33.93 12.79 21.35
C GLY A 57 34.04 13.84 20.23
N GLU A 58 33.80 15.10 20.56
CA GLU A 58 33.91 16.23 19.62
C GLU A 58 35.33 16.42 19.08
N ARG A 59 36.36 16.05 19.86
CA ARG A 59 37.77 16.12 19.47
C ARG A 59 38.21 14.97 18.57
N SER A 60 37.39 13.92 18.41
CA SER A 60 37.67 12.87 17.42
C SER A 60 37.68 13.48 16.03
N ILE A 61 38.68 13.13 15.23
CA ILE A 61 38.76 13.46 13.80
C ILE A 61 37.73 12.67 12.98
N PHE A 62 37.17 11.60 13.54
CA PHE A 62 36.14 10.80 12.90
C PHE A 62 34.75 11.25 13.34
N TYR A 63 33.76 10.94 12.53
CA TYR A 63 32.36 10.96 12.93
C TYR A 63 31.64 9.74 12.35
N ARG A 64 30.55 9.34 13.02
CA ARG A 64 29.68 8.26 12.56
C ARG A 64 28.51 8.85 11.79
N ALA A 65 28.43 8.57 10.49
CA ALA A 65 27.36 9.06 9.63
C ALA A 65 26.04 8.29 9.85
N GLN A 66 26.16 6.96 9.97
CA GLN A 66 25.06 6.01 10.25
C GLN A 66 25.68 4.69 10.77
N PRO A 67 24.88 3.68 11.18
CA PRO A 67 25.43 2.42 11.67
C PRO A 67 26.43 1.79 10.67
N GLY A 68 27.70 1.65 11.08
CA GLY A 68 28.77 1.05 10.28
C GLY A 68 29.47 2.00 9.29
N PHE A 69 29.04 3.26 9.16
CA PHE A 69 29.65 4.25 8.25
C PHE A 69 30.39 5.35 8.99
N PHE A 70 31.62 5.63 8.55
CA PHE A 70 32.54 6.58 9.18
C PHE A 70 33.06 7.60 8.16
N GLY A 71 33.23 8.85 8.60
CA GLY A 71 33.81 9.94 7.81
C GLY A 71 34.79 10.78 8.65
N LEU A 72 35.49 11.73 8.00
CA LEU A 72 36.40 12.66 8.67
C LEU A 72 35.77 14.03 8.89
N LYS A 73 35.99 14.61 10.06
CA LYS A 73 35.70 16.03 10.34
C LYS A 73 36.81 16.86 9.71
N THR A 74 36.54 17.55 8.61
CA THR A 74 37.47 18.52 8.03
C THR A 74 37.43 19.84 8.83
N GLN A 75 38.58 20.47 9.05
CA GLN A 75 38.68 21.83 9.59
C GLN A 75 38.15 22.81 8.53
N GLY A 76 36.82 22.96 8.47
CA GLY A 76 36.16 23.78 7.46
C GLY A 76 34.81 23.22 7.09
N ILE A 77 33.83 23.39 7.99
CA ILE A 77 32.39 23.46 7.70
C ILE A 77 31.93 22.52 6.57
N ILE A 78 31.98 21.21 6.79
CA ILE A 78 30.94 20.37 6.19
C ILE A 78 29.79 20.41 7.19
N LYS A 79 28.95 21.46 7.05
CA LYS A 79 27.59 21.39 7.56
C LYS A 79 27.06 20.07 7.02
N HIS A 80 26.77 19.12 7.91
CA HIS A 80 25.82 18.07 7.60
C HIS A 80 24.53 18.77 7.19
N VAL A 81 24.38 19.07 5.90
CA VAL A 81 23.07 19.09 5.31
C VAL A 81 22.64 17.64 5.44
N LYS A 82 21.95 17.36 6.55
CA LYS A 82 21.00 16.27 6.58
C LYS A 82 20.06 16.57 5.41
N VAL A 83 20.39 16.10 4.22
CA VAL A 83 19.37 15.73 3.25
C VAL A 83 18.78 14.42 3.77
N SER A 84 18.29 14.42 5.01
CA SER A 84 17.00 13.81 5.22
C SER A 84 16.08 14.71 4.41
N ALA A 85 15.89 14.36 3.15
CA ALA A 85 14.62 14.67 2.51
C ALA A 85 13.57 13.91 3.34
N LYS A 86 13.26 14.42 4.55
CA LYS A 86 11.89 14.46 5.02
C LYS A 86 11.20 15.42 4.07
N THR A 87 11.03 15.00 2.82
CA THR A 87 9.95 15.52 2.01
C THR A 87 8.75 15.18 2.86
N LYS A 88 8.27 16.18 3.60
CA LYS A 88 7.09 16.06 4.44
C LYS A 88 6.01 15.66 3.43
N ILE A 89 5.57 14.41 3.46
CA ILE A 89 4.50 13.96 2.58
C ILE A 89 3.34 14.88 2.91
N ILE A 90 3.03 15.79 2.00
CA ILE A 90 1.91 16.70 2.17
C ILE A 90 0.68 15.83 2.00
N LYS A 91 0.06 15.42 3.11
CA LYS A 91 -1.25 14.78 3.05
C LYS A 91 -2.23 15.85 2.57
N HIS A 92 -2.68 15.71 1.33
CA HIS A 92 -3.74 16.55 0.80
C HIS A 92 -5.07 16.12 1.40
N LYS A 93 -5.84 17.09 1.90
CA LYS A 93 -7.18 16.82 2.41
C LYS A 93 -8.10 16.46 1.25
N VAL A 94 -8.81 15.35 1.36
CA VAL A 94 -9.89 14.99 0.42
C VAL A 94 -11.05 15.96 0.60
N THR A 95 -11.63 16.42 -0.51
CA THR A 95 -12.82 17.26 -0.45
C THR A 95 -14.05 16.45 -0.03
N ASP A 96 -14.82 16.97 0.94
CA ASP A 96 -16.06 16.36 1.43
C ASP A 96 -17.31 16.88 0.68
N SER A 97 -17.14 17.91 -0.16
CA SER A 97 -18.21 18.58 -0.91
C SER A 97 -18.66 17.88 -2.20
N LEU A 98 -18.27 16.62 -2.41
CA LEU A 98 -18.67 15.85 -3.59
C LEU A 98 -20.16 15.49 -3.57
N ASN A 99 -20.81 15.64 -4.72
CA ASN A 99 -22.18 15.18 -4.90
C ASN A 99 -22.25 13.64 -5.05
N THR A 100 -23.46 13.09 -4.97
CA THR A 100 -23.67 11.62 -5.00
C THR A 100 -23.17 10.97 -6.29
N LYS A 101 -23.32 11.64 -7.45
CA LYS A 101 -22.86 11.10 -8.74
C LYS A 101 -21.34 11.03 -8.80
N GLN A 102 -20.66 12.12 -8.42
CA GLN A 102 -19.19 12.16 -8.34
C GLN A 102 -18.63 11.09 -7.41
N LYS A 103 -19.28 10.86 -6.25
CA LYS A 103 -18.91 9.79 -5.31
C LYS A 103 -19.02 8.40 -5.95
N GLY A 104 -20.12 8.14 -6.67
CA GLY A 104 -20.30 6.92 -7.43
C GLY A 104 -19.20 6.74 -8.48
N ASP A 105 -18.99 7.74 -9.34
CA ASP A 105 -18.02 7.68 -10.44
C ASP A 105 -16.58 7.39 -9.94
N ILE A 106 -16.20 7.99 -8.80
CA ILE A 106 -14.90 7.74 -8.15
C ILE A 106 -14.82 6.29 -7.65
N ALA A 107 -15.84 5.81 -6.95
CA ALA A 107 -15.86 4.45 -6.42
C ALA A 107 -15.83 3.41 -7.55
N GLU A 108 -16.62 3.61 -8.61
CA GLU A 108 -16.59 2.79 -9.82
C GLU A 108 -15.22 2.81 -10.49
N ALA A 109 -14.52 3.94 -10.48
CA ALA A 109 -13.17 4.04 -11.05
C ALA A 109 -12.16 3.24 -10.23
N ARG A 110 -12.24 3.33 -8.90
CA ARG A 110 -11.40 2.54 -7.98
C ARG A 110 -11.67 1.05 -8.11
N VAL A 111 -12.93 0.64 -8.25
CA VAL A 111 -13.28 -0.77 -8.47
C VAL A 111 -12.75 -1.26 -9.82
N ALA A 112 -12.96 -0.51 -10.91
CA ALA A 112 -12.43 -0.87 -12.23
C ALA A 112 -10.89 -0.96 -12.23
N GLU A 113 -10.21 -0.05 -11.53
CA GLU A 113 -8.76 -0.09 -11.30
C GLU A 113 -8.35 -1.40 -10.61
N LEU A 114 -8.99 -1.75 -9.48
CA LEU A 114 -8.68 -2.99 -8.75
C LEU A 114 -8.87 -4.24 -9.63
N LEU A 115 -9.95 -4.29 -10.38
CA LEU A 115 -10.27 -5.40 -11.30
C LEU A 115 -9.27 -5.55 -12.44
N THR A 116 -8.72 -4.44 -12.92
CA THR A 116 -7.77 -4.43 -14.03
C THR A 116 -6.34 -4.73 -13.57
N LEU A 117 -5.96 -4.25 -12.37
CA LEU A 117 -4.60 -4.36 -11.83
C LEU A 117 -4.33 -5.72 -11.19
N TYR A 118 -5.28 -6.21 -10.39
CA TYR A 118 -5.14 -7.44 -9.65
C TYR A 118 -5.99 -8.49 -10.38
N GLY A 119 -5.50 -9.71 -10.56
CA GLY A 119 -6.21 -10.75 -11.32
C GLY A 119 -5.24 -11.65 -12.08
N VAL A 120 -5.14 -12.92 -11.68
CA VAL A 120 -4.17 -13.88 -12.25
C VAL A 120 -4.36 -14.06 -13.76
N GLU A 121 -5.60 -14.07 -14.24
CA GLU A 121 -5.92 -14.29 -15.65
C GLU A 121 -6.29 -13.00 -16.41
N GLY A 122 -6.13 -11.83 -15.78
CA GLY A 122 -6.42 -10.52 -16.37
C GLY A 122 -7.90 -10.33 -16.72
N LEU A 123 -8.60 -9.46 -15.99
CA LEU A 123 -9.93 -9.00 -16.39
C LEU A 123 -9.82 -7.76 -17.29
N SER A 124 -10.75 -7.64 -18.23
CA SER A 124 -10.99 -6.43 -19.01
C SER A 124 -12.30 -5.80 -18.56
N CYS A 125 -12.23 -4.55 -18.10
CA CYS A 125 -13.39 -3.82 -17.60
C CYS A 125 -13.94 -2.87 -18.66
N TYR A 126 -15.26 -2.90 -18.85
CA TYR A 126 -16.00 -1.99 -19.72
C TYR A 126 -17.06 -1.26 -18.90
N ARG A 127 -17.31 0.00 -19.25
CA ARG A 127 -18.40 0.78 -18.67
C ARG A 127 -19.52 0.93 -19.69
N PRO A 128 -20.78 0.62 -19.33
CA PRO A 128 -21.88 0.85 -20.24
C PRO A 128 -22.11 2.36 -20.41
N ILE A 129 -22.55 2.75 -21.62
CA ILE A 129 -22.89 4.15 -21.94
C ILE A 129 -24.27 4.50 -21.36
N SER A 130 -25.14 3.51 -21.19
CA SER A 130 -26.49 3.63 -20.62
C SER A 130 -26.53 3.06 -19.20
N ASP A 131 -27.30 3.70 -18.31
CA ASP A 131 -27.47 3.36 -16.88
C ASP A 131 -28.91 2.87 -16.57
N ASP A 132 -29.57 2.23 -17.53
CA ASP A 132 -30.93 1.71 -17.36
C ASP A 132 -30.98 0.29 -16.76
N GLU A 133 -29.86 -0.42 -16.79
CA GLU A 133 -29.75 -1.82 -16.34
C GLU A 133 -29.17 -1.97 -14.93
N GLY A 134 -28.72 -0.88 -14.30
CA GLY A 134 -28.07 -0.91 -12.98
C GLY A 134 -26.71 -1.62 -12.98
N ILE A 135 -26.07 -1.71 -14.15
CA ILE A 135 -24.74 -2.26 -14.37
C ILE A 135 -23.77 -1.08 -14.42
N ASP A 136 -22.80 -1.06 -13.51
CA ASP A 136 -21.80 0.00 -13.46
C ASP A 136 -20.53 -0.42 -14.21
N ILE A 137 -20.17 -1.72 -14.13
CA ILE A 137 -18.99 -2.30 -14.79
C ILE A 137 -19.34 -3.66 -15.38
N ILE A 138 -18.87 -3.94 -16.60
CA ILE A 138 -18.86 -5.26 -17.20
C ILE A 138 -17.43 -5.78 -17.13
N ALA A 139 -17.20 -6.82 -16.34
CA ALA A 139 -15.90 -7.49 -16.27
C ALA A 139 -15.91 -8.71 -17.19
N LYS A 140 -15.02 -8.71 -18.18
CA LYS A 140 -14.83 -9.83 -19.11
C LYS A 140 -13.51 -10.51 -18.83
N ARG A 141 -13.50 -11.84 -18.78
CA ARG A 141 -12.26 -12.62 -18.70
C ARG A 141 -11.51 -12.51 -20.03
N ARG A 142 -10.19 -12.31 -20.01
CA ARG A 142 -9.42 -12.29 -21.26
C ARG A 142 -9.48 -13.66 -21.92
N GLU A 143 -9.53 -13.67 -23.26
CA GLU A 143 -9.60 -14.86 -24.12
C GLU A 143 -10.86 -15.74 -24.00
N LYS A 144 -11.56 -15.72 -22.86
CA LYS A 144 -12.88 -16.34 -22.68
C LYS A 144 -13.98 -15.30 -22.92
N LEU A 145 -15.13 -15.71 -23.48
CA LEU A 145 -16.28 -14.82 -23.66
C LEU A 145 -17.17 -14.75 -22.40
N GLU A 146 -16.63 -15.15 -21.26
CA GLU A 146 -17.30 -15.11 -19.96
C GLU A 146 -17.33 -13.68 -19.41
N VAL A 147 -18.50 -13.26 -18.94
CA VAL A 147 -18.74 -11.92 -18.39
C VAL A 147 -19.43 -11.98 -17.04
N ALA A 148 -19.04 -11.07 -16.15
CA ALA A 148 -19.74 -10.71 -14.93
C ALA A 148 -20.25 -9.27 -15.03
N TYR A 149 -21.47 -9.05 -14.55
CA TYR A 149 -22.06 -7.72 -14.45
C TYR A 149 -21.90 -7.21 -13.03
N ILE A 150 -21.33 -6.03 -12.85
CA ILE A 150 -20.97 -5.53 -11.52
C ILE A 150 -21.78 -4.28 -11.24
N GLN A 151 -22.45 -4.30 -10.10
CA GLN A 151 -23.07 -3.12 -9.52
C GLN A 151 -22.25 -2.66 -8.31
N VAL A 152 -21.74 -1.44 -8.37
CA VAL A 152 -20.95 -0.80 -7.32
C VAL A 152 -21.85 0.03 -6.42
N LYS A 153 -21.72 -0.16 -5.12
CA LYS A 153 -22.33 0.71 -4.11
C LYS A 153 -21.27 1.23 -3.18
N SER A 154 -21.31 2.54 -2.93
CA SER A 154 -20.29 3.22 -2.14
C SER A 154 -20.87 4.06 -1.02
N SER A 155 -20.18 4.08 0.12
CA SER A 155 -20.33 5.11 1.14
C SER A 155 -19.01 5.86 1.33
N PHE A 156 -19.10 7.13 1.71
CA PHE A 156 -17.94 8.00 1.94
C PHE A 156 -17.99 8.52 3.37
N GLY A 157 -16.85 8.49 4.05
CA GLY A 157 -16.74 9.06 5.39
C GLY A 157 -15.48 8.63 6.12
N TYR A 158 -15.60 8.49 7.43
CA TYR A 158 -14.54 8.11 8.35
C TYR A 158 -14.87 6.78 9.04
N LYS A 159 -13.84 6.08 9.54
CA LYS A 159 -13.91 4.73 10.15
C LYS A 159 -14.92 4.52 11.29
N ASP A 160 -15.53 5.57 11.81
CA ASP A 160 -16.44 5.53 12.95
C ASP A 160 -17.92 5.35 12.57
N ARG A 161 -18.30 5.50 11.28
CA ARG A 161 -19.69 5.37 10.82
C ARG A 161 -19.96 4.03 10.15
N GLY A 162 -21.17 3.50 10.29
CA GLY A 162 -21.59 2.28 9.55
C GLY A 162 -21.75 2.55 8.06
N PHE A 163 -21.66 1.49 7.24
CA PHE A 163 -22.03 1.51 5.83
C PHE A 163 -23.49 1.07 5.70
N VAL A 164 -24.36 1.97 5.24
CA VAL A 164 -25.72 1.65 4.82
C VAL A 164 -25.87 1.96 3.33
N SER A 165 -26.39 1.01 2.55
CA SER A 165 -26.77 1.22 1.14
C SER A 165 -28.10 0.58 0.82
N THR A 166 -28.96 1.29 0.11
CA THR A 166 -30.21 0.74 -0.41
C THR A 166 -30.03 0.34 -1.87
N VAL A 167 -30.36 -0.91 -2.18
CA VAL A 167 -30.38 -1.46 -3.54
C VAL A 167 -31.82 -1.75 -3.93
N ARG A 168 -32.24 -1.26 -5.09
CA ARG A 168 -33.57 -1.56 -5.62
C ARG A 168 -33.52 -2.88 -6.37
N GLU A 169 -34.36 -3.84 -6.00
CA GLU A 169 -34.35 -5.17 -6.62
C GLU A 169 -34.60 -5.11 -8.13
N LYS A 170 -35.40 -4.14 -8.61
CA LYS A 170 -35.62 -3.92 -10.05
C LYS A 170 -34.36 -3.57 -10.87
N GLN A 171 -33.30 -3.10 -10.21
CA GLN A 171 -32.00 -2.82 -10.82
C GLN A 171 -31.10 -4.07 -10.88
N ILE A 172 -31.46 -5.14 -10.17
CA ILE A 172 -30.76 -6.42 -10.24
C ILE A 172 -31.39 -7.24 -11.38
N LYS A 173 -31.06 -6.88 -12.62
CA LYS A 173 -31.65 -7.46 -13.84
C LYS A 173 -31.19 -8.88 -14.09
N ASN A 174 -29.88 -9.12 -14.05
CA ASN A 174 -29.28 -10.44 -14.28
C ASN A 174 -28.95 -11.08 -12.93
N LYS A 175 -29.91 -11.75 -12.31
CA LYS A 175 -29.74 -12.32 -10.96
C LYS A 175 -28.64 -13.38 -10.90
N GLU A 176 -28.27 -14.03 -11.99
CA GLU A 176 -27.26 -15.10 -12.00
C GLU A 176 -25.84 -14.54 -12.14
N ARG A 177 -25.61 -13.63 -13.08
CA ARG A 177 -24.27 -13.11 -13.41
C ARG A 177 -23.95 -11.75 -12.78
N MET A 178 -24.91 -11.15 -12.07
CA MET A 178 -24.69 -9.88 -11.39
C MET A 178 -24.01 -10.08 -10.03
N ILE A 179 -23.01 -9.26 -9.76
CA ILE A 179 -22.25 -9.22 -8.51
C ILE A 179 -22.37 -7.81 -7.95
N LEU A 180 -22.72 -7.71 -6.67
CA LEU A 180 -22.76 -6.45 -5.95
C LEU A 180 -21.44 -6.26 -5.20
N VAL A 181 -20.78 -5.14 -5.49
CA VAL A 181 -19.53 -4.75 -4.86
C VAL A 181 -19.78 -3.54 -3.98
N PHE A 182 -19.68 -3.75 -2.66
CA PHE A 182 -19.87 -2.69 -1.67
C PHE A 182 -18.51 -2.20 -1.18
N VAL A 183 -18.22 -0.93 -1.41
CA VAL A 183 -16.96 -0.29 -1.01
C VAL A 183 -17.19 0.89 -0.09
N TYR A 184 -16.25 1.12 0.82
CA TYR A 184 -16.24 2.31 1.66
C TYR A 184 -15.02 3.16 1.32
N PHE A 185 -15.23 4.44 1.02
CA PHE A 185 -14.16 5.40 0.72
C PHE A 185 -13.78 6.19 1.98
N ASP A 186 -12.52 6.04 2.41
CA ASP A 186 -11.94 6.75 3.55
C ASP A 186 -11.54 8.18 3.15
N LEU A 187 -12.23 9.18 3.71
CA LEU A 187 -11.87 10.58 3.46
C LEU A 187 -10.55 10.99 4.15
N SER A 188 -10.08 10.23 5.15
CA SER A 188 -8.81 10.52 5.83
C SER A 188 -7.59 10.02 5.07
N GLU A 189 -7.74 8.93 4.31
CA GLU A 189 -6.67 8.35 3.48
C GLU A 189 -6.83 8.65 1.99
N GLY A 190 -8.03 9.06 1.54
CA GLY A 190 -8.29 9.33 0.12
C GLY A 190 -8.33 8.09 -0.75
N ASP A 191 -8.69 6.95 -0.16
CA ASP A 191 -8.73 5.65 -0.82
C ASP A 191 -9.86 4.78 -0.26
N LEU A 192 -10.15 3.68 -0.95
CA LEU A 192 -11.03 2.63 -0.45
C LEU A 192 -10.43 1.95 0.78
N PHE A 193 -11.29 1.55 1.71
CA PHE A 193 -10.92 0.63 2.78
C PHE A 193 -10.35 -0.66 2.19
N ASP A 194 -9.41 -1.26 2.92
CA ASP A 194 -8.81 -2.53 2.51
C ASP A 194 -9.85 -3.66 2.53
N GLN A 195 -10.86 -3.58 3.40
CA GLN A 195 -11.96 -4.54 3.43
C GLN A 195 -13.15 -4.04 2.61
N ILE A 196 -13.57 -4.85 1.63
CA ILE A 196 -14.74 -4.62 0.79
C ILE A 196 -15.63 -5.86 0.78
N PHE A 197 -16.84 -5.76 0.22
CA PHE A 197 -17.74 -6.90 0.09
C PHE A 197 -18.03 -7.19 -1.39
N CYS A 198 -17.87 -8.45 -1.78
CA CYS A 198 -18.13 -8.94 -3.13
C CYS A 198 -19.19 -10.05 -3.05
N ILE A 199 -20.45 -9.70 -3.34
CA ILE A 199 -21.61 -10.56 -3.05
C ILE A 199 -22.33 -10.89 -4.37
N PRO A 200 -22.44 -12.16 -4.78
CA PRO A 200 -23.32 -12.55 -5.87
C PRO A 200 -24.78 -12.12 -5.63
N ALA A 201 -25.47 -11.67 -6.68
CA ALA A 201 -26.86 -11.24 -6.57
C ALA A 201 -27.82 -12.26 -5.93
N PRO A 202 -27.72 -13.59 -6.18
CA PRO A 202 -28.59 -14.57 -5.53
C PRO A 202 -28.40 -14.59 -4.01
N ASP A 203 -27.15 -14.51 -3.54
CA ASP A 203 -26.82 -14.48 -2.12
C ASP A 203 -27.29 -13.20 -1.46
N PHE A 204 -27.07 -12.04 -2.11
CA PHE A 204 -27.54 -10.77 -1.59
C PHE A 204 -29.07 -10.76 -1.41
N LEU A 205 -29.81 -11.23 -2.42
CA LEU A 205 -31.27 -11.32 -2.35
C LEU A 205 -31.73 -12.30 -1.27
N ARG A 206 -31.08 -13.45 -1.14
CA ARG A 206 -31.36 -14.44 -0.08
C ARG A 206 -31.16 -13.84 1.32
N LEU A 207 -30.04 -13.15 1.54
CA LEU A 207 -29.69 -12.57 2.85
C LEU A 207 -30.58 -11.38 3.23
N THR A 208 -31.23 -10.74 2.26
CA THR A 208 -32.08 -9.55 2.46
C THR A 208 -33.58 -9.85 2.27
N ALA A 209 -33.95 -11.13 2.15
CA ALA A 209 -35.33 -11.54 1.87
C ALA A 209 -36.32 -11.13 2.97
N ASN A 210 -35.90 -11.25 4.25
CA ASN A 210 -36.76 -11.06 5.44
C ASN A 210 -36.62 -9.67 6.08
N GLU A 211 -36.10 -8.68 5.36
CA GLU A 211 -35.99 -7.33 5.92
C GLU A 211 -37.34 -6.60 5.82
N ASP A 212 -37.86 -6.12 6.95
CA ASP A 212 -39.09 -5.31 7.05
C ASP A 212 -38.88 -3.91 6.45
N LYS A 213 -38.72 -3.85 5.13
CA LYS A 213 -38.54 -2.64 4.35
C LYS A 213 -39.59 -2.53 3.25
N LYS A 214 -39.60 -1.39 2.57
CA LYS A 214 -40.53 -1.15 1.45
C LYS A 214 -40.38 -2.28 0.42
N PRO A 215 -41.49 -2.78 -0.16
CA PRO A 215 -41.44 -3.79 -1.19
C PRO A 215 -40.47 -3.43 -2.32
N GLY A 216 -39.53 -4.33 -2.63
CA GLY A 216 -38.54 -4.15 -3.70
C GLY A 216 -37.29 -3.34 -3.34
N GLU A 217 -37.12 -2.92 -2.08
CA GLU A 217 -35.87 -2.33 -1.58
C GLU A 217 -35.14 -3.33 -0.68
N ARG A 218 -33.84 -3.50 -0.92
CA ARG A 218 -32.93 -4.34 -0.12
C ARG A 218 -31.87 -3.45 0.52
N VAL A 219 -31.50 -3.70 1.77
CA VAL A 219 -30.54 -2.84 2.47
C VAL A 219 -29.28 -3.63 2.83
N PHE A 220 -28.15 -3.13 2.36
CA PHE A 220 -26.84 -3.52 2.86
C PHE A 220 -26.51 -2.67 4.09
N THR A 221 -26.28 -3.31 5.23
CA THR A 221 -25.87 -2.63 6.48
C THR A 221 -24.72 -3.38 7.15
N VAL A 222 -23.60 -2.69 7.36
CA VAL A 222 -22.43 -3.23 8.05
C VAL A 222 -21.83 -2.16 8.99
N GLY A 223 -21.49 -2.55 10.21
CA GLY A 223 -20.73 -1.69 11.12
C GLY A 223 -19.23 -1.77 10.84
N LEU A 224 -18.59 -0.64 10.51
CA LEU A 224 -17.15 -0.63 10.14
C LEU A 224 -16.19 -0.97 11.28
N ARG A 225 -16.64 -0.96 12.54
CA ARG A 225 -15.82 -1.38 13.69
C ARG A 225 -15.67 -2.89 13.83
N ASN A 226 -16.70 -3.65 13.43
CA ASN A 226 -16.71 -5.11 13.49
C ASN A 226 -17.45 -5.66 12.25
N PRO A 227 -16.91 -5.44 11.04
CA PRO A 227 -17.59 -5.81 9.80
C PRO A 227 -17.72 -7.34 9.63
N ASP A 228 -16.82 -8.08 10.25
CA ASP A 228 -16.77 -9.54 10.38
C ASP A 228 -17.95 -10.15 11.14
N LYS A 229 -18.65 -9.35 11.96
CA LYS A 229 -19.85 -9.80 12.69
C LYS A 229 -21.14 -9.65 11.88
N SER A 230 -21.06 -9.12 10.67
CA SER A 230 -22.23 -8.98 9.81
C SER A 230 -22.63 -10.32 9.19
N LYS A 231 -23.89 -10.42 8.76
CA LYS A 231 -24.38 -11.56 7.95
C LYS A 231 -23.71 -11.67 6.57
N TYR A 232 -22.86 -10.72 6.20
CA TYR A 232 -22.14 -10.67 4.93
C TYR A 232 -20.66 -11.04 5.08
N SER A 233 -20.24 -11.48 6.26
CA SER A 233 -18.82 -11.72 6.59
C SER A 233 -18.13 -12.71 5.65
N GLU A 234 -18.83 -13.72 5.17
CA GLU A 234 -18.32 -14.70 4.19
C GLU A 234 -17.98 -14.09 2.81
N PHE A 235 -18.51 -12.89 2.52
CA PHE A 235 -18.28 -12.16 1.27
C PHE A 235 -17.31 -10.98 1.45
N MET A 236 -16.81 -10.79 2.67
CA MET A 236 -15.81 -9.76 2.98
C MET A 236 -14.44 -10.23 2.50
N ILE A 237 -13.77 -9.40 1.73
CA ILE A 237 -12.46 -9.71 1.13
C ILE A 237 -11.52 -8.52 1.27
N GLU A 238 -10.22 -8.76 1.11
CA GLU A 238 -9.27 -7.67 0.91
C GLU A 238 -9.43 -7.12 -0.53
N LYS A 239 -9.36 -5.79 -0.70
CA LYS A 239 -9.73 -5.11 -1.94
C LYS A 239 -8.94 -5.57 -3.18
N ARG A 240 -7.69 -6.02 -3.01
CA ARG A 240 -6.84 -6.52 -4.09
C ARG A 240 -7.18 -7.97 -4.47
N GLU A 241 -7.92 -8.69 -3.64
CA GLU A 241 -8.44 -10.02 -3.98
C GLU A 241 -9.70 -9.96 -4.88
N LEU A 242 -10.27 -8.76 -5.08
CA LEU A 242 -11.54 -8.57 -5.77
C LEU A 242 -11.62 -9.27 -7.12
N ALA A 243 -10.60 -9.12 -7.97
CA ALA A 243 -10.62 -9.73 -9.29
C ALA A 243 -10.60 -11.24 -9.26
N ASN A 244 -9.74 -11.84 -8.42
CA ASN A 244 -9.69 -13.28 -8.26
C ASN A 244 -11.02 -13.80 -7.72
N ARG A 245 -11.62 -13.08 -6.77
CA ARG A 245 -12.95 -13.42 -6.25
C ARG A 245 -14.04 -13.39 -7.31
N ILE A 246 -14.00 -12.41 -8.23
CA ILE A 246 -14.94 -12.36 -9.35
C ILE A 246 -14.73 -13.55 -10.31
N ILE A 247 -13.48 -13.91 -10.62
CA ILE A 247 -13.18 -15.07 -11.46
C ILE A 247 -13.71 -16.35 -10.80
N GLU A 248 -13.49 -16.55 -9.50
CA GLU A 248 -14.03 -17.70 -8.76
C GLU A 248 -15.56 -17.77 -8.79
N ILE A 249 -16.24 -16.62 -8.75
CA ILE A 249 -17.69 -16.57 -8.87
C ILE A 249 -18.09 -16.95 -10.30
N MET A 250 -17.42 -16.40 -11.31
CA MET A 250 -17.69 -16.71 -12.73
C MET A 250 -17.51 -18.19 -13.05
N ASP A 251 -16.52 -18.86 -12.46
CA ASP A 251 -16.27 -20.30 -12.65
C ASP A 251 -17.38 -21.20 -12.06
N LYS A 252 -18.25 -20.65 -11.19
CA LYS A 252 -19.36 -21.38 -10.54
C LYS A 252 -20.71 -21.13 -11.21
N LEU A 253 -20.77 -20.26 -12.22
CA LEU A 253 -21.98 -19.87 -12.96
C LEU A 253 -22.13 -20.66 -14.26
#